data_AF-A0A4Q6BGB5-F1
#
_entry.id   AF-A0A4Q6BGB5-F1
#
_cell.length_a   1.000
_cell.length_b   1.000
_cell.length_c   1.000
_cell.angle_alpha   90.00
_cell.angle_beta   90.00
_cell.angle_gamma   90.00
#
_symmetry.space_group_name_H-M   'P 1'
#
loop_
_entity.id
_entity.type
_entity.pdbx_description
1 polymer ?
#
loop_
_entity_poly.entity_id
_entity_poly.type
_entity_poly.pdbx_seq_one_letter_code
_entity_poly.pdbx_strand_id
1 'polypeptide(L)'
;MRRTLEEMSQSYSRHEYLSYNIRYRYTPELEPSNYLDSVSGSYRAHNGLIWYRLDSTEAVMNKDLTIMVFRDDSLLYLAAPVKGDKPLVPMLMIDSIYSTYKGLTGTVVKTGSGYEYLPALWTAS
;
A
#
# COMPACT_ATOMS: atom_id res chain seq x y z
N MET A 1 -4.48 -6.79 -17.24
CA MET A 1 -4.20 -5.93 -16.07
C MET A 1 -5.19 -6.16 -14.94
N ARG A 2 -6.50 -5.95 -15.14
CA ARG A 2 -7.55 -6.23 -14.12
C ARG A 2 -7.47 -7.63 -13.51
N ARG A 3 -7.37 -8.67 -14.35
CA ARG A 3 -7.22 -10.07 -13.92
C ARG A 3 -5.99 -10.32 -13.03
N THR A 4 -4.86 -9.69 -13.33
CA THR A 4 -3.61 -9.86 -12.57
C THR A 4 -3.68 -9.20 -11.20
N LEU A 5 -4.32 -8.02 -11.11
CA LEU A 5 -4.59 -7.34 -9.84
C LEU A 5 -5.60 -8.13 -8.99
N GLU A 6 -6.63 -8.70 -9.61
CA GLU A 6 -7.60 -9.58 -8.94
C GLU A 6 -6.93 -10.86 -8.42
N GLU A 7 -6.05 -11.50 -9.20
CA GLU A 7 -5.27 -12.67 -8.79
C GLU A 7 -4.28 -12.35 -7.66
N MET A 8 -3.63 -11.19 -7.72
CA MET A 8 -2.74 -10.69 -6.66
C MET A 8 -3.52 -10.41 -5.37
N SER A 9 -4.65 -9.69 -5.48
CA SER A 9 -5.55 -9.42 -4.35
C SER A 9 -6.06 -10.72 -3.73
N GLN A 10 -6.46 -11.70 -4.55
CA GLN A 10 -6.90 -13.00 -4.05
C GLN A 10 -5.77 -13.79 -3.38
N SER A 11 -4.56 -13.74 -3.92
CA SER A 11 -3.41 -14.41 -3.31
C SER A 11 -3.15 -13.86 -1.91
N TYR A 12 -3.16 -12.54 -1.76
CA TYR A 12 -2.96 -11.89 -0.46
C TYR A 12 -4.14 -12.05 0.50
N SER A 13 -5.38 -12.15 0.00
CA SER A 13 -6.57 -12.34 0.85
C SER A 13 -6.78 -13.77 1.33
N ARG A 14 -6.16 -14.77 0.69
CA ARG A 14 -6.27 -16.19 1.07
C ARG A 14 -5.38 -16.58 2.25
N HIS A 15 -4.38 -15.77 2.58
CA HIS A 15 -3.47 -16.05 3.68
C HIS A 15 -4.07 -15.50 4.98
N GLU A 16 -4.29 -16.39 5.95
CA GLU A 16 -4.77 -16.03 7.28
C GLU A 16 -3.80 -15.07 7.98
N TYR A 17 -2.50 -15.20 7.68
CA TYR A 17 -1.43 -14.33 8.12
C TYR A 17 -0.68 -13.77 6.91
N LEU A 18 -0.58 -12.45 6.82
CA LEU A 18 0.20 -11.77 5.79
C LEU A 18 1.18 -10.81 6.46
N SER A 19 2.47 -10.92 6.14
CA SER A 19 3.46 -9.93 6.55
C SER A 19 4.47 -9.67 5.44
N TYR A 20 4.87 -8.41 5.30
CA TYR A 20 5.86 -7.98 4.32
C TYR A 20 6.51 -6.67 4.74
N ASN A 21 7.71 -6.43 4.23
CA ASN A 21 8.37 -5.13 4.33
C ASN A 21 8.00 -4.26 3.12
N ILE A 22 7.85 -2.97 3.36
CA ILE A 22 7.49 -1.96 2.37
C ILE A 22 8.69 -1.03 2.18
N ARG A 23 8.96 -0.64 0.93
CA ARG A 23 9.88 0.46 0.62
C ARG A 23 9.24 1.34 -0.45
N TYR A 24 8.87 2.57 -0.08
CA TYR A 24 8.50 3.61 -1.03
C TYR A 24 9.73 4.37 -1.47
N ARG A 25 9.75 4.74 -2.75
CA ARG A 25 10.76 5.60 -3.33
C ARG A 25 10.05 6.75 -4.01
N TYR A 26 10.46 7.97 -3.69
CA TYR A 26 9.97 9.18 -4.34
C TYR A 26 10.93 9.54 -5.46
N THR A 27 10.38 9.84 -6.63
CA THR A 27 11.14 10.20 -7.82
C THR A 27 10.53 11.46 -8.41
N PRO A 28 11.32 12.35 -9.04
CA PRO A 28 10.75 13.42 -9.84
C PRO A 28 9.90 12.80 -10.95
N GLU A 29 8.77 13.41 -11.27
CA GLU A 29 7.87 12.92 -12.30
C GLU A 29 8.57 12.75 -13.66
N LEU A 30 9.45 13.71 -13.99
CA LEU A 30 10.19 13.73 -15.25
C LEU A 30 11.47 12.87 -15.24
N GLU A 31 11.88 12.35 -14.07
CA GLU A 31 13.12 11.58 -13.89
C GLU A 31 12.88 10.34 -13.01
N PRO A 32 12.07 9.36 -13.44
CA PRO A 32 11.67 8.21 -12.60
C PRO A 32 12.83 7.29 -12.18
N SER A 33 13.99 7.40 -12.85
CA SER A 33 15.21 6.69 -12.49
C SER A 33 16.01 7.39 -11.37
N ASN A 34 15.68 8.64 -11.06
CA ASN A 34 16.37 9.44 -10.05
C ASN A 34 15.56 9.38 -8.73
N TYR A 35 16.15 8.80 -7.69
CA TYR A 35 15.49 8.63 -6.40
C TYR A 35 15.79 9.85 -5.53
N LEU A 36 14.76 10.62 -5.18
CA LEU A 36 14.86 11.76 -4.28
C LEU A 36 14.97 11.30 -2.83
N ASP A 37 14.12 10.36 -2.46
CA ASP A 37 14.03 9.87 -1.10
C ASP A 37 13.40 8.47 -1.05
N SER A 38 13.54 7.79 0.08
CA SER A 38 12.88 6.52 0.32
C SER A 38 12.38 6.39 1.75
N VAL A 39 11.15 5.88 1.85
CA VAL A 39 10.55 5.56 3.14
C VAL A 39 10.42 4.05 3.26
N SER A 40 10.86 3.50 4.39
CA SER A 40 10.74 2.07 4.68
C SER A 40 9.65 1.81 5.71
N GLY A 41 9.04 0.63 5.62
CA GLY A 41 7.97 0.23 6.50
C GLY A 41 7.79 -1.27 6.58
N SER A 42 6.81 -1.67 7.38
CA SER A 42 6.41 -3.05 7.55
C SER A 42 4.90 -3.13 7.69
N TYR A 43 4.34 -4.20 7.17
CA TYR A 43 2.92 -4.51 7.21
C TYR A 43 2.70 -5.90 7.77
N ARG A 44 1.68 -6.04 8.61
CA ARG A 44 1.21 -7.31 9.16
C ARG A 44 -0.31 -7.30 9.19
N ALA A 45 -0.92 -8.40 8.77
CA ALA A 45 -2.35 -8.63 8.90
C ALA A 45 -2.60 -10.06 9.37
N HIS A 46 -3.55 -10.19 10.29
CA HIS A 46 -4.02 -11.48 10.77
C HIS A 46 -5.47 -11.34 11.25
N ASN A 47 -6.38 -12.14 10.69
CA ASN A 47 -7.78 -12.23 11.13
C ASN A 47 -8.48 -10.87 11.33
N GLY A 48 -8.30 -9.96 10.36
CA GLY A 48 -8.93 -8.64 10.37
C GLY A 48 -8.25 -7.62 11.30
N LEU A 49 -7.22 -8.01 12.05
CA LEU A 49 -6.30 -7.09 12.70
C LEU A 49 -5.18 -6.74 11.74
N ILE A 50 -4.94 -5.45 11.56
CA ILE A 50 -3.87 -4.91 10.73
C ILE A 50 -2.96 -4.08 11.60
N TRP A 51 -1.67 -4.26 11.39
CA TRP A 51 -0.62 -3.42 11.92
C TRP A 51 0.25 -2.96 10.75
N TYR A 52 0.58 -1.68 10.70
CA TYR A 52 1.63 -1.21 9.82
C TYR A 52 2.44 -0.12 10.47
N ARG A 53 3.69 -0.02 10.02
CA ARG A 53 4.58 1.09 10.34
C ARG A 53 5.19 1.59 9.05
N LEU A 54 5.17 2.89 8.86
CA LEU A 54 5.81 3.58 7.76
C LEU A 54 6.54 4.78 8.33
N ASP A 55 7.87 4.73 8.29
CA ASP A 55 8.73 5.73 8.95
C ASP A 55 8.42 5.93 10.44
N SER A 56 8.05 7.16 10.82
CA SER A 56 7.63 7.57 12.16
C SER A 56 6.12 7.40 12.41
N THR A 57 5.34 6.99 11.41
CA THR A 57 3.91 6.69 11.55
C THR A 57 3.67 5.21 11.79
N GLU A 58 2.89 4.88 12.82
CA GLU A 58 2.49 3.52 13.15
C GLU A 58 0.98 3.44 13.32
N ALA A 59 0.36 2.37 12.85
CA ALA A 59 -1.08 2.19 12.98
C ALA A 59 -1.47 0.75 13.29
N VAL A 60 -2.55 0.63 14.08
CA VAL A 60 -3.24 -0.61 14.40
C VAL A 60 -4.72 -0.43 14.10
N MET A 61 -5.29 -1.34 13.33
CA MET A 61 -6.67 -1.23 12.86
C MET A 61 -7.37 -2.58 12.95
N ASN A 62 -8.64 -2.55 13.34
CA ASN A 62 -9.55 -3.67 13.18
C ASN A 62 -10.94 -3.15 12.77
N LYS A 63 -11.95 -4.02 12.79
CA LYS A 63 -13.34 -3.68 12.43
C LYS A 63 -14.03 -2.69 13.38
N ASP A 64 -13.47 -2.44 14.56
CA ASP A 64 -14.08 -1.63 15.62
C ASP A 64 -13.27 -0.36 15.93
N LEU A 65 -11.97 -0.33 15.63
CA LEU A 65 -11.06 0.73 16.03
C LEU A 65 -9.88 0.92 15.07
N THR A 66 -9.51 2.17 14.86
CA THR A 66 -8.24 2.61 14.26
C THR A 66 -7.47 3.44 15.26
N ILE A 67 -6.22 3.05 15.50
CA ILE A 67 -5.23 3.78 16.28
C ILE A 67 -4.08 4.14 15.34
N MET A 68 -3.70 5.41 15.28
CA MET A 68 -2.51 5.87 14.55
C MET A 68 -1.65 6.73 15.47
N VAL A 69 -0.34 6.54 15.41
CA VAL A 69 0.66 7.25 16.21
C VAL A 69 1.65 7.91 15.25
N PHE A 70 1.75 9.22 15.34
CA PHE A 70 2.74 10.03 14.63
C PHE A 70 3.85 10.37 15.64
N ARG A 71 4.93 9.58 15.62
CA ARG A 71 5.95 9.60 16.70
C ARG A 71 6.68 10.94 16.77
N ASP A 72 6.98 11.55 15.64
CA ASP A 72 7.74 12.81 15.59
C ASP A 72 6.90 13.98 16.11
N ASP A 73 5.59 13.94 15.85
CA ASP A 73 4.64 14.97 16.28
C ASP A 73 4.08 14.72 17.69
N SER A 74 4.46 13.59 18.31
CA SER A 74 3.88 13.14 19.59
C SER A 74 2.34 13.12 19.59
N LEU A 75 1.75 12.76 18.44
CA LEU A 75 0.31 12.80 18.21
C LEU A 75 -0.27 11.38 18.13
N LEU A 76 -1.43 11.17 18.76
CA LEU A 76 -2.21 9.94 18.66
C LEU A 76 -3.60 10.24 18.11
N TYR A 77 -3.98 9.49 17.08
CA TYR A 77 -5.29 9.54 16.45
C TYR A 77 -6.08 8.26 16.78
N LEU A 78 -7.32 8.44 17.23
CA LEU A 78 -8.24 7.37 17.59
C LEU A 78 -9.57 7.58 16.88
N ALA A 79 -10.00 6.61 16.10
CA ALA A 79 -11.26 6.70 15.38
C ALA A 79 -11.99 5.36 15.29
N ALA A 80 -13.32 5.41 15.28
CA ALA A 80 -14.11 4.29 14.81
C ALA A 80 -13.91 4.14 13.29
N PRO A 81 -13.81 2.91 12.76
CA PRO A 81 -13.67 2.69 11.33
C PRO A 81 -14.96 3.13 10.62
N VAL A 82 -14.81 3.91 9.56
CA VAL A 82 -15.95 4.32 8.74
C VAL A 82 -16.50 3.08 8.04
N LYS A 83 -17.82 2.87 8.09
CA LYS A 83 -18.46 1.73 7.39
C LYS A 83 -18.17 1.83 5.90
N GLY A 84 -17.40 0.89 5.37
CA GLY A 84 -17.01 0.84 3.95
C GLY A 84 -15.58 1.32 3.67
N ASP A 85 -14.91 1.94 4.65
CA ASP A 85 -13.48 2.21 4.53
C ASP A 85 -12.72 0.89 4.68
N LYS A 86 -12.12 0.45 3.58
CA LYS A 86 -11.05 -0.52 3.66
C LYS A 86 -9.93 0.15 4.44
N PRO A 87 -9.36 -0.50 5.48
CA PRO A 87 -8.19 0.03 6.17
C PRO A 87 -7.16 0.45 5.12
N LEU A 88 -6.48 1.57 5.38
CA LEU A 88 -5.44 2.16 4.52
C LEU A 88 -4.26 1.17 4.40
N VAL A 89 -4.47 0.08 3.69
CA VAL A 89 -3.48 -0.90 3.30
C VAL A 89 -2.98 -0.42 1.96
N PRO A 90 -1.71 -0.04 1.83
CA PRO A 90 -1.24 0.54 0.58
C PRO A 90 -1.42 -0.37 -0.64
N MET A 91 -1.40 -1.70 -0.44
CA MET A 91 -1.76 -2.67 -1.48
C MET A 91 -3.24 -2.60 -1.92
N LEU A 92 -4.17 -2.29 -1.00
CA LEU A 92 -5.57 -2.08 -1.35
C LEU A 92 -5.79 -0.70 -2.01
N MET A 93 -4.93 0.28 -1.69
CA MET A 93 -4.94 1.57 -2.37
C MET A 93 -4.50 1.46 -3.82
N ILE A 94 -3.58 0.56 -4.17
CA ILE A 94 -3.14 0.36 -5.57
C ILE A 94 -4.35 0.04 -6.47
N ASP A 95 -5.23 -0.87 -6.05
CA ASP A 95 -6.46 -1.19 -6.80
C ASP A 95 -7.44 0.00 -6.86
N SER A 96 -7.56 0.73 -5.75
CA SER A 96 -8.40 1.94 -5.69
C SER A 96 -7.84 3.09 -6.55
N ILE A 97 -6.53 3.22 -6.63
CA ILE A 97 -5.80 4.24 -7.39
C ILE A 97 -5.97 3.95 -8.90
N TYR A 98 -5.84 2.69 -9.34
CA TYR A 98 -6.08 2.34 -10.76
C TYR A 98 -7.53 2.43 -11.19
N SER A 99 -8.47 2.15 -10.28
CA SER A 99 -9.90 2.26 -10.59
C SER A 99 -10.39 3.72 -10.60
N THR A 100 -9.75 4.61 -9.82
CA THR A 100 -10.17 6.02 -9.69
C THR A 100 -9.49 6.94 -10.70
N TYR A 101 -8.20 6.75 -10.99
CA TYR A 101 -7.44 7.63 -11.87
C TYR A 101 -7.28 7.03 -13.27
N LYS A 102 -8.09 7.51 -14.22
CA LYS A 102 -7.91 7.23 -15.65
C LYS A 102 -6.59 7.84 -16.12
N GLY A 103 -5.62 7.02 -16.50
CA GLY A 103 -4.32 7.47 -17.02
C GLY A 103 -3.11 6.91 -16.25
N LEU A 104 -3.33 6.27 -15.09
CA LEU A 104 -2.26 5.52 -14.44
C LEU A 104 -2.00 4.23 -15.19
N THR A 105 -0.88 4.20 -15.91
CA THR A 105 -0.37 3.05 -16.63
C THR A 105 0.78 2.43 -15.84
N GLY A 106 0.78 1.10 -15.74
CA GLY A 106 1.84 0.38 -15.06
C GLY A 106 1.68 -1.13 -15.21
N THR A 107 2.79 -1.84 -15.09
CA THR A 107 2.85 -3.29 -15.30
C THR A 107 3.18 -3.96 -13.97
N VAL A 108 2.28 -4.82 -13.50
CA VAL A 108 2.60 -5.75 -12.42
C VAL A 108 3.23 -6.99 -13.06
N VAL A 109 4.47 -7.28 -12.68
CA VAL A 109 5.20 -8.46 -13.12
C VAL A 109 5.32 -9.42 -11.95
N LYS A 110 4.98 -10.70 -12.17
CA LYS A 110 5.23 -11.74 -11.18
C LYS A 110 6.71 -12.12 -11.22
N THR A 111 7.42 -11.95 -10.11
CA THR A 111 8.85 -12.24 -9.99
C THR A 111 9.06 -13.32 -8.92
N GLY A 112 9.28 -14.57 -9.35
CA GLY A 112 9.40 -15.71 -8.45
C GLY A 112 8.13 -15.93 -7.60
N SER A 113 8.25 -15.79 -6.27
CA SER A 113 7.13 -15.86 -5.32
C SER A 113 6.45 -14.51 -5.05
N GLY A 114 6.98 -13.41 -5.58
CA GLY A 114 6.50 -12.05 -5.34
C GLY A 114 5.87 -11.39 -6.57
N TYR A 115 5.43 -10.16 -6.37
CA TYR A 115 4.92 -9.28 -7.41
C TYR A 115 5.71 -7.97 -7.34
N GLU A 116 6.16 -7.48 -8.49
CA GLU A 116 6.82 -6.20 -8.64
C GLU A 116 5.92 -5.28 -9.47
N TYR A 117 5.78 -4.03 -9.01
CA TYR A 117 5.09 -3.01 -9.78
C TYR A 117 6.11 -2.16 -10.53
N LEU A 118 5.96 -2.10 -11.85
CA LEU A 118 6.72 -1.23 -12.73
C LEU A 118 5.80 -0.10 -13.20
N PRO A 119 6.04 1.17 -12.83
CA PRO A 119 5.30 2.28 -13.44
C PRO A 119 5.54 2.25 -14.95
N ALA A 120 4.49 2.48 -15.75
CA ALA A 120 4.70 2.65 -17.18
C ALA A 120 5.47 3.95 -17.37
N LEU A 121 6.55 3.88 -18.15
CA LEU A 121 7.29 5.06 -18.57
C LEU A 121 6.31 6.02 -19.24
N TRP A 122 6.18 7.21 -18.69
CA TRP A 122 5.31 8.25 -19.22
C TRP A 122 5.86 8.66 -20.59
N THR A 123 5.20 8.22 -21.67
CA THR A 123 5.45 8.80 -22.99
C THR A 123 4.53 10.01 -23.09
N ALA A 124 5.06 11.19 -22.77
CA ALA A 124 4.42 12.45 -23.08
C ALA A 124 4.14 12.47 -24.59
N SER A 125 2.87 12.57 -24.96
CA SER A 125 2.40 12.82 -26.32
C SER A 125 2.44 14.31 -26.62
#